data_AF-A0A090T847-F1
#
_entry.id   AF-A0A090T847-F1
#
_cell.length_a   1.000
_cell.length_b   1.000
_cell.length_c   1.000
_cell.angle_alpha   90.00
_cell.angle_beta   90.00
_cell.angle_gamma   90.00
#
_symmetry.space_group_name_H-M   'P 1'
#
loop_
_entity.id
_entity.type
_entity.pdbx_description
1 polymer ?
#
loop_
_entity_poly.entity_id
_entity_poly.type
_entity_poly.pdbx_seq_one_letter_code
_entity_poly.pdbx_strand_id
1 'polypeptide(L)'
;MTPLADIATRSHKQASKQSLSAMMRVLISLVIILALWKGIVVIFEMPSFILPAPEAVFVKLIERHDVLLKHTWVTSQEILLGLLLGLSMGLFFALQMLLFQPVKRWLLPILITSQAIPVFALAPILMLWLGYGIASKVVMAALIIFFPVTTCCYDGLRNTPVGYLDLSQTMGQTVGDSFGIFAPRFFASTCIRHSRCSCGCTYWRGCRRMGGVKRGSWLSHATN
;
A
#
# COMPACT_ATOMS: atom_id res chain seq x y z
N MET A 1 -26.73 -4.53 46.03
CA MET A 1 -26.67 -3.30 45.22
C MET A 1 -25.25 -2.73 45.06
N THR A 2 -24.17 -3.52 45.18
CA THR A 2 -22.77 -3.01 45.21
C THR A 2 -21.74 -3.62 44.22
N PRO A 3 -22.02 -4.59 43.31
CA PRO A 3 -20.96 -5.12 42.44
C PRO A 3 -20.72 -4.30 41.15
N LEU A 4 -21.65 -3.43 40.73
CA LEU A 4 -21.52 -2.69 39.46
C LEU A 4 -20.64 -1.42 39.54
N ALA A 5 -20.48 -0.82 40.72
CA ALA A 5 -19.67 0.39 40.89
C ALA A 5 -18.14 0.11 40.89
N ASP A 6 -17.72 -1.06 41.35
CA ASP A 6 -16.29 -1.45 41.44
C ASP A 6 -15.71 -1.81 40.06
N ILE A 7 -16.53 -2.42 39.18
CA ILE A 7 -16.09 -2.78 37.82
C ILE A 7 -15.85 -1.52 36.97
N ALA A 8 -16.70 -0.50 37.10
CA ALA A 8 -16.57 0.75 36.34
C ALA A 8 -15.32 1.55 36.73
N THR A 9 -14.96 1.57 38.02
CA THR A 9 -13.81 2.33 38.53
C THR A 9 -12.47 1.64 38.22
N ARG A 10 -12.40 0.30 38.21
CA ARG A 10 -11.18 -0.45 37.81
C ARG A 10 -10.84 -0.29 36.33
N SER A 11 -11.84 -0.28 35.45
CA SER A 11 -11.64 -0.16 34.00
C SER A 11 -10.95 1.18 33.61
N HIS A 12 -11.38 2.29 34.20
CA HIS A 12 -10.78 3.61 33.95
C HIS A 12 -9.33 3.73 34.45
N LYS A 13 -9.00 3.13 35.60
CA LYS A 13 -7.64 3.18 36.17
C LYS A 13 -6.65 2.30 35.41
N GLN A 14 -7.11 1.18 34.86
CA GLN A 14 -6.26 0.25 34.09
C GLN A 14 -5.90 0.81 32.70
N ALA A 15 -6.83 1.45 32.00
CA ALA A 15 -6.58 2.05 30.68
C ALA A 15 -5.53 3.17 30.73
N SER A 16 -5.53 4.00 31.77
CA SER A 16 -4.55 5.08 31.96
C SER A 16 -3.12 4.56 32.23
N LYS A 17 -2.98 3.53 33.09
CA LYS A 17 -1.67 2.92 33.40
C LYS A 17 -1.07 2.20 32.18
N GLN A 18 -1.91 1.63 31.33
CA GLN A 18 -1.50 0.91 30.12
C GLN A 18 -1.06 1.89 29.02
N SER A 19 -1.72 3.03 28.86
CA SER A 19 -1.30 4.10 27.95
C SER A 19 0.02 4.76 28.38
N LEU A 20 0.20 5.00 29.69
CA LEU A 20 1.42 5.62 30.22
C LEU A 20 2.66 4.72 30.05
N SER A 21 2.50 3.40 30.26
CA SER A 21 3.58 2.43 30.02
C SER A 21 3.89 2.22 28.54
N ALA A 22 2.89 2.33 27.65
CA ALA A 22 3.11 2.31 26.21
C ALA A 22 3.91 3.55 25.75
N MET A 23 3.54 4.74 26.23
CA MET A 23 4.23 5.99 25.87
C MET A 23 5.67 6.03 26.41
N MET A 24 5.89 5.53 27.63
CA MET A 24 7.23 5.41 28.21
C MET A 24 8.12 4.43 27.42
N ARG A 25 7.56 3.30 26.95
CA ARG A 25 8.30 2.36 26.08
C ARG A 25 8.71 3.00 24.75
N VAL A 26 7.84 3.81 24.15
CA VAL A 26 8.13 4.54 22.89
C VAL A 26 9.21 5.61 23.11
N LEU A 27 9.15 6.35 24.21
CA LEU A 27 10.19 7.33 24.55
C LEU A 27 11.55 6.68 24.76
N ILE A 28 11.59 5.58 25.53
CA ILE A 28 12.83 4.84 25.78
C ILE A 28 13.41 4.28 24.48
N SER A 29 12.59 3.68 23.60
CA SER A 29 13.08 3.16 22.33
C SER A 29 13.62 4.27 21.43
N LEU A 30 12.97 5.43 21.39
CA LEU A 30 13.41 6.58 20.61
C LEU A 30 14.75 7.13 21.12
N VAL A 31 14.91 7.27 22.44
CA VAL A 31 16.18 7.71 23.04
C VAL A 31 17.31 6.73 22.74
N ILE A 32 17.06 5.42 22.85
CA ILE A 32 18.06 4.39 22.52
C ILE A 32 18.47 4.48 21.05
N ILE A 33 17.53 4.65 20.14
CA ILE A 33 17.82 4.79 18.70
C ILE A 33 18.67 6.04 18.43
N LEU A 34 18.34 7.18 19.03
CA LEU A 34 19.11 8.41 18.88
C LEU A 34 20.52 8.29 19.49
N ALA A 35 20.63 7.64 20.64
CA ALA A 35 21.92 7.40 21.30
C ALA A 35 22.81 6.47 20.46
N LEU A 36 22.23 5.40 19.88
CA LEU A 36 22.93 4.51 18.95
C LEU A 36 23.37 5.24 17.68
N TRP A 37 22.50 6.08 17.10
CA TRP A 37 22.84 6.86 15.92
C TRP A 37 24.00 7.82 16.21
N LYS A 38 23.93 8.58 17.32
CA LYS A 38 25.02 9.45 17.74
C LYS A 38 26.30 8.66 18.02
N GLY A 39 26.19 7.51 18.68
CA GLY A 39 27.30 6.62 18.97
C GLY A 39 28.01 6.14 17.70
N ILE A 40 27.25 5.74 16.67
CA ILE A 40 27.82 5.31 15.37
C ILE A 40 28.56 6.47 14.70
N VAL A 41 27.98 7.67 14.67
CA VAL A 41 28.60 8.84 14.03
C VAL A 41 29.92 9.21 14.72
N VAL A 42 29.96 9.19 16.05
CA VAL A 42 31.14 9.55 16.84
C VAL A 42 32.22 8.46 16.78
N ILE A 43 31.86 7.18 16.90
CA ILE A 43 32.82 6.06 16.91
C ILE A 43 33.47 5.86 15.53
N PHE A 44 32.70 6.02 14.45
CA PHE A 44 33.19 5.78 13.08
C PHE A 44 33.74 7.04 12.39
N GLU A 45 33.78 8.19 13.07
CA GLU A 45 34.20 9.49 12.52
C GLU A 45 33.67 9.72 11.10
N MET A 46 32.38 9.41 10.87
CA MET A 46 31.85 9.38 9.51
C MET A 46 31.86 10.78 8.90
N PRO A 47 32.30 10.93 7.63
CA PRO A 47 32.21 12.19 6.93
C PRO A 47 30.78 12.72 6.95
N SER A 48 30.60 14.01 7.29
CA SER A 48 29.28 14.63 7.46
C SER A 48 28.39 14.61 6.21
N PHE A 49 28.94 14.25 5.04
CA PHE A 49 28.20 14.06 3.80
C PHE A 49 27.46 12.72 3.72
N ILE A 50 27.93 11.67 4.41
CA ILE A 50 27.31 10.33 4.39
C ILE A 50 26.30 10.20 5.52
N LEU A 51 26.65 10.64 6.73
CA LEU A 51 25.78 10.55 7.90
C LEU A 51 26.01 11.75 8.83
N PRO A 52 25.25 12.85 8.69
CA PRO A 52 25.37 13.99 9.59
C PRO A 52 24.94 13.61 11.02
N ALA A 53 25.61 14.21 12.01
CA ALA A 53 25.23 14.06 13.40
C ALA A 53 23.79 14.57 13.64
N PRO A 54 23.03 13.96 14.58
CA PRO A 54 21.63 14.33 14.82
C PRO A 54 21.46 15.82 15.14
N GLU A 55 22.38 16.43 15.90
CA GLU A 55 22.40 17.87 16.17
C GLU A 55 22.49 18.74 14.90
N ALA A 56 23.31 18.34 13.93
CA ALA A 56 23.48 19.06 12.68
C ALA A 56 22.20 19.01 11.84
N VAL A 57 21.47 17.89 11.90
CA VAL A 57 20.15 17.75 11.26
C VAL A 57 19.14 18.71 11.90
N PHE A 58 19.08 18.80 13.24
CA PHE A 58 18.18 19.73 13.93
C PHE A 58 18.47 21.20 13.59
N VAL A 59 19.75 21.59 13.56
CA VAL A 59 20.14 22.96 13.19
C VAL A 59 19.72 23.26 11.74
N LYS A 60 20.00 22.35 10.80
CA LYS A 60 19.62 22.54 9.40
C LYS A 60 18.10 22.53 9.18
N LEU A 61 17.36 21.77 9.99
CA LEU A 61 15.89 21.77 9.96
C LEU A 61 15.32 23.15 10.26
N ILE A 62 15.89 23.88 11.23
CA ILE A 62 15.45 25.23 11.62
C ILE A 62 15.98 26.28 10.63
N GLU A 63 17.27 26.23 10.30
CA GLU A 63 17.92 27.22 9.42
C GLU A 63 17.42 27.17 7.97
N ARG A 64 17.02 26.00 7.48
CA ARG A 64 16.60 25.79 6.08
C ARG A 64 15.14 25.34 5.97
N HIS A 65 14.32 25.66 6.96
CA HIS A 65 12.90 25.30 6.97
C HIS A 65 12.16 25.81 5.72
N ASP A 66 12.45 27.02 5.22
CA ASP A 66 11.83 27.59 4.02
C ASP A 66 12.05 26.72 2.78
N VAL A 67 13.28 26.25 2.58
CA VAL A 67 13.66 25.40 1.45
C VAL A 67 13.02 24.03 1.59
N LEU A 68 13.03 23.46 2.80
CA LEU A 68 12.36 22.20 3.11
C LEU A 68 10.85 22.30 2.81
N LEU A 69 10.18 23.33 3.31
CA LEU A 69 8.74 23.53 3.10
C LEU A 69 8.40 23.67 1.62
N LYS A 70 9.21 24.41 0.85
CA LYS A 70 9.03 24.52 -0.60
C LYS A 70 9.12 23.15 -1.29
N HIS A 71 10.13 22.34 -0.96
CA HIS A 71 10.27 21.00 -1.53
C HIS A 71 9.17 20.04 -1.06
N THR A 72 8.81 20.06 0.22
CA THR A 72 7.70 19.28 0.78
C THR A 72 6.38 19.64 0.11
N TRP A 73 6.12 20.91 -0.15
CA TRP A 73 4.91 21.36 -0.83
C TRP A 73 4.84 20.82 -2.26
N VAL A 74 5.93 20.94 -3.01
CA VAL A 74 6.01 20.42 -4.38
C VAL A 74 5.82 18.90 -4.42
N THR A 75 6.50 18.15 -3.54
CA THR A 75 6.33 16.69 -3.46
C THR A 75 4.92 16.30 -3.03
N SER A 76 4.30 17.07 -2.14
CA SER A 76 2.91 16.84 -1.72
C SER A 76 1.95 17.01 -2.90
N GLN A 77 2.13 18.05 -3.72
CA GLN A 77 1.35 18.26 -4.95
C GLN A 77 1.58 17.13 -5.96
N GLU A 78 2.84 16.71 -6.15
CA GLU A 78 3.20 15.58 -7.02
C GLU A 78 2.47 14.30 -6.61
N ILE A 79 2.46 13.98 -5.30
CA ILE A 79 1.79 12.80 -4.74
C ILE A 79 0.27 12.90 -4.89
N LEU A 80 -0.33 14.05 -4.57
CA LEU A 80 -1.79 14.22 -4.65
C LEU A 80 -2.29 14.08 -6.10
N LEU A 81 -1.60 14.70 -7.06
CA LEU A 81 -1.95 14.59 -8.48
C LEU A 81 -1.72 13.16 -8.99
N GLY A 82 -0.58 12.55 -8.64
CA GLY A 82 -0.28 11.17 -9.02
C GLY A 82 -1.29 10.18 -8.45
N LEU A 83 -1.72 10.40 -7.20
CA LEU A 83 -2.74 9.59 -6.54
C LEU A 83 -4.10 9.73 -7.23
N LEU A 84 -4.56 10.95 -7.52
CA LEU A 84 -5.84 11.17 -8.20
C LEU A 84 -5.86 10.55 -9.60
N LEU A 85 -4.80 10.75 -10.38
CA LEU A 85 -4.69 10.18 -11.72
C LEU A 85 -4.57 8.65 -11.68
N GLY A 86 -3.69 8.10 -10.84
CA GLY A 86 -3.51 6.66 -10.70
C GLY A 86 -4.77 5.96 -10.18
N LEU A 87 -5.48 6.56 -9.22
CA LEU A 87 -6.72 6.03 -8.67
C LEU A 87 -7.85 6.03 -9.70
N SER A 88 -8.05 7.15 -10.39
CA SER A 88 -9.11 7.28 -11.40
C SER A 88 -8.89 6.32 -12.58
N MET A 89 -7.65 6.25 -13.10
CA MET A 89 -7.29 5.30 -14.15
C MET A 89 -7.41 3.85 -13.67
N GLY A 90 -6.87 3.51 -12.50
CA GLY A 90 -6.88 2.15 -11.99
C GLY A 90 -8.30 1.63 -11.73
N LEU A 91 -9.16 2.49 -11.18
CA LEU A 91 -10.58 2.18 -11.01
C LEU A 91 -11.28 1.96 -12.34
N PHE A 92 -11.07 2.87 -13.29
CA PHE A 92 -11.67 2.77 -14.62
C PHE A 92 -11.33 1.44 -15.29
N PHE A 93 -10.05 1.06 -15.29
CA PHE A 93 -9.60 -0.21 -15.89
C PHE A 93 -10.10 -1.45 -15.13
N ALA A 94 -10.12 -1.41 -13.79
CA ALA A 94 -10.64 -2.51 -12.98
C ALA A 94 -12.12 -2.79 -13.25
N LEU A 95 -12.94 -1.73 -13.39
CA LEU A 95 -14.34 -1.85 -13.77
C LEU A 95 -14.49 -2.43 -15.17
N GLN A 96 -13.68 -1.98 -16.15
CA GLN A 96 -13.76 -2.55 -17.49
C GLN A 96 -13.36 -4.01 -17.58
N MET A 97 -12.39 -4.46 -16.78
CA MET A 97 -12.07 -5.89 -16.67
C MET A 97 -13.22 -6.71 -16.06
N LEU A 98 -14.04 -6.12 -15.19
CA LEU A 98 -15.18 -6.82 -14.60
C LEU A 98 -16.34 -6.97 -15.61
N LEU A 99 -16.60 -5.91 -16.39
CA LEU A 99 -17.69 -5.86 -17.36
C LEU A 99 -17.37 -6.66 -18.63
N PHE A 100 -16.13 -6.59 -19.12
CA PHE A 100 -15.72 -7.23 -20.38
C PHE A 100 -14.77 -8.41 -20.15
N GLN A 101 -15.29 -9.63 -20.32
CA GLN A 101 -14.49 -10.87 -20.28
C GLN A 101 -13.28 -10.91 -21.24
N PRO A 102 -13.36 -10.40 -22.50
CA PRO A 102 -12.18 -10.39 -23.36
C PRO A 102 -11.08 -9.48 -22.82
N VAL A 103 -11.43 -8.28 -22.33
CA VAL A 103 -10.48 -7.31 -21.77
C VAL A 103 -9.70 -7.94 -20.62
N LYS A 104 -10.38 -8.64 -19.71
CA LYS A 104 -9.73 -9.37 -18.61
C LYS A 104 -8.68 -10.37 -19.08
N ARG A 105 -8.97 -11.16 -20.13
CA ARG A 105 -8.04 -12.21 -20.62
C ARG A 105 -6.75 -11.60 -21.18
N TRP A 106 -6.82 -10.41 -21.77
CA TRP A 106 -5.66 -9.67 -22.29
C TRP A 106 -4.94 -8.87 -21.20
N LEU A 107 -5.68 -8.19 -20.31
CA LEU A 107 -5.06 -7.32 -19.30
C LEU A 107 -4.36 -8.09 -18.19
N LEU A 108 -4.90 -9.22 -17.72
CA LEU A 108 -4.29 -10.01 -16.64
C LEU A 108 -2.82 -10.39 -16.88
N PRO A 109 -2.44 -10.98 -18.03
CA PRO A 109 -1.03 -11.31 -18.30
C PRO A 109 -0.17 -10.04 -18.39
N ILE A 110 -0.67 -8.97 -19.01
CA ILE A 110 0.04 -7.66 -19.12
C ILE A 110 0.30 -7.07 -17.73
N LEU A 111 -0.69 -7.13 -16.84
CA LEU A 111 -0.57 -6.65 -15.47
C LEU A 111 0.54 -7.40 -14.72
N ILE A 112 0.58 -8.73 -14.85
CA ILE A 112 1.58 -9.56 -14.17
C ILE A 112 2.99 -9.29 -14.73
N THR A 113 3.13 -9.13 -16.06
CA THR A 113 4.44 -8.84 -16.68
C THR A 113 4.90 -7.41 -16.42
N SER A 114 3.99 -6.44 -16.33
CA SER A 114 4.32 -5.04 -16.05
C SER A 114 5.00 -4.85 -14.69
N GLN A 115 4.74 -5.71 -13.70
CA GLN A 115 5.42 -5.65 -12.40
C GLN A 115 6.87 -6.13 -12.43
N ALA A 116 7.27 -6.87 -13.48
CA ALA A 116 8.65 -7.31 -13.61
C ALA A 116 9.58 -6.14 -13.98
N ILE A 117 9.02 -5.06 -14.54
CA ILE A 117 9.78 -3.87 -14.92
C ILE A 117 9.94 -2.98 -13.68
N PRO A 118 11.16 -2.81 -13.14
CA PRO A 118 11.37 -1.91 -12.03
C PRO A 118 11.12 -0.47 -12.50
N VAL A 119 10.35 0.27 -11.71
CA VAL A 119 9.96 1.66 -12.03
C VAL A 119 11.19 2.57 -12.19
N PHE A 120 12.31 2.26 -11.51
CA PHE A 120 13.57 2.96 -11.67
C PHE A 120 14.11 2.97 -13.11
N ALA A 121 13.78 1.95 -13.92
CA ALA A 121 14.17 1.89 -15.34
C ALA A 121 13.32 2.82 -16.24
N LEU A 122 12.08 3.09 -15.83
CA LEU A 122 11.17 3.97 -16.58
C LEU A 122 11.44 5.46 -16.29
N ALA A 123 12.02 5.78 -15.13
CA ALA A 123 12.26 7.15 -14.71
C ALA A 123 13.05 8.00 -15.73
N PRO A 124 14.19 7.53 -16.28
CA PRO A 124 14.95 8.32 -17.25
C PRO A 124 14.21 8.52 -18.58
N ILE A 125 13.45 7.52 -19.02
CA ILE A 125 12.67 7.58 -20.27
C ILE A 125 11.56 8.63 -20.14
N LEU A 126 10.87 8.64 -19.01
CA LEU A 126 9.81 9.62 -18.74
C LEU A 126 10.38 11.02 -18.56
N MET A 127 11.54 11.17 -17.92
CA MET A 127 12.24 12.46 -17.84
C MET A 127 12.73 12.94 -19.21
N LEU A 128 13.11 12.03 -20.12
CA LEU A 128 13.51 12.40 -21.48
C LEU A 128 12.31 12.90 -22.30
N TRP A 129 11.14 12.28 -22.15
CA TRP A 129 9.93 12.65 -22.90
C TRP A 129 9.21 13.88 -22.33
N LEU A 130 8.95 13.90 -21.02
CA LEU A 130 8.18 14.96 -20.35
C LEU A 130 9.06 16.08 -19.76
N GLY A 131 10.38 15.90 -19.76
CA GLY A 131 11.33 16.81 -19.13
C GLY A 131 11.49 16.60 -17.61
N TYR A 132 12.39 17.36 -17.00
CA TYR A 132 12.69 17.34 -15.55
C TYR A 132 11.64 18.03 -14.66
N GLY A 133 10.42 18.27 -15.18
CA GLY A 133 9.37 18.99 -14.48
C GLY A 133 8.53 18.14 -13.52
N ILE A 134 7.55 18.79 -12.89
CA ILE A 134 6.55 18.15 -12.01
C ILE A 134 5.77 17.05 -12.75
N ALA A 135 5.49 17.25 -14.05
CA ALA A 135 4.74 16.31 -14.87
C ALA A 135 5.38 14.90 -14.91
N SER A 136 6.70 14.81 -15.12
CA SER A 136 7.38 13.50 -15.17
C SER A 136 7.26 12.74 -13.85
N LYS A 137 7.32 13.44 -12.72
CA LYS A 137 7.20 12.82 -11.39
C LYS A 137 5.77 12.41 -11.06
N VAL A 138 4.80 13.23 -11.46
CA VAL A 138 3.36 12.92 -11.31
C VAL A 138 3.00 11.65 -12.10
N VAL A 139 3.45 11.55 -13.36
CA VAL A 139 3.19 10.36 -14.20
C VAL A 139 3.86 9.12 -13.60
N MET A 140 5.09 9.25 -13.12
CA MET A 140 5.78 8.16 -12.42
C MET A 140 4.99 7.68 -11.18
N ALA A 141 4.54 8.60 -10.34
CA ALA A 141 3.72 8.27 -9.16
C ALA A 141 2.39 7.62 -9.57
N ALA A 142 1.72 8.14 -10.60
CA ALA A 142 0.47 7.57 -11.12
C ALA A 142 0.68 6.13 -11.63
N LEU A 143 1.77 5.84 -12.34
CA LEU A 143 2.09 4.48 -12.82
C LEU A 143 2.33 3.50 -11.68
N ILE A 144 3.04 3.92 -10.63
CA ILE A 144 3.27 3.09 -9.43
C ILE A 144 1.95 2.74 -8.76
N ILE A 145 1.02 3.69 -8.66
CA ILE A 145 -0.25 3.54 -7.96
C ILE A 145 -1.29 2.79 -8.82
N PHE A 146 -1.27 2.99 -10.13
CA PHE A 146 -2.20 2.40 -11.08
C PHE A 146 -2.29 0.87 -10.94
N PHE A 147 -1.14 0.19 -10.90
CA PHE A 147 -1.08 -1.26 -10.85
C PHE A 147 -1.76 -1.86 -9.59
N PRO A 148 -1.29 -1.55 -8.35
CA PRO A 148 -1.86 -2.12 -7.14
C PRO A 148 -3.33 -1.72 -6.98
N VAL A 149 -3.72 -0.49 -7.36
CA VAL A 149 -5.13 -0.05 -7.32
C VAL A 149 -5.98 -0.91 -8.24
N THR A 150 -5.56 -1.12 -9.48
CA THR A 150 -6.31 -1.93 -10.45
C THR A 150 -6.50 -3.36 -9.94
N THR A 151 -5.42 -3.99 -9.44
CA THR A 151 -5.50 -5.36 -8.91
C THR A 151 -6.33 -5.49 -7.65
N CYS A 152 -6.15 -4.57 -6.68
CA CYS A 152 -6.91 -4.59 -5.43
C CYS A 152 -8.40 -4.34 -5.69
N CYS A 153 -8.70 -3.41 -6.60
CA CYS A 153 -10.07 -3.10 -6.98
C CYS A 153 -10.71 -4.31 -7.68
N TYR A 154 -10.07 -4.85 -8.72
CA TYR A 154 -10.57 -6.01 -9.45
C TYR A 154 -10.77 -7.24 -8.54
N ASP A 155 -9.82 -7.53 -7.65
CA ASP A 155 -9.95 -8.63 -6.68
C ASP A 155 -11.05 -8.34 -5.65
N GLY A 156 -11.18 -7.11 -5.16
CA GLY A 156 -12.25 -6.71 -4.23
C GLY A 156 -13.64 -6.86 -4.84
N LEU A 157 -13.79 -6.39 -6.09
CA LEU A 157 -15.01 -6.50 -6.90
C LEU A 157 -15.45 -7.97 -7.05
N ARG A 158 -14.50 -8.84 -7.39
CA ARG A 158 -14.76 -10.26 -7.66
C ARG A 158 -15.06 -11.09 -6.40
N ASN A 159 -14.59 -10.67 -5.23
CA ASN A 159 -14.79 -11.40 -3.97
C ASN A 159 -16.10 -11.02 -3.23
N THR A 160 -17.04 -10.38 -3.91
CA THR A 160 -18.35 -10.03 -3.33
C THR A 160 -19.12 -11.30 -2.93
N PRO A 161 -19.57 -11.45 -1.66
CA PRO A 161 -20.28 -12.65 -1.23
C PRO A 161 -21.57 -12.86 -2.02
N VAL A 162 -21.82 -14.11 -2.43
CA VAL A 162 -22.98 -14.49 -3.27
C VAL A 162 -24.32 -14.07 -2.67
N GLY A 163 -24.46 -14.05 -1.33
CA GLY A 163 -25.69 -13.61 -0.68
C GLY A 163 -26.07 -12.15 -0.95
N TYR A 164 -25.10 -11.27 -1.26
CA TYR A 164 -25.41 -9.91 -1.70
C TYR A 164 -25.90 -9.86 -3.15
N LEU A 165 -25.46 -10.80 -4.00
CA LEU A 165 -25.94 -10.92 -5.38
C LEU A 165 -27.37 -11.48 -5.39
N ASP A 166 -27.67 -12.47 -4.55
CA ASP A 166 -29.00 -13.08 -4.44
C ASP A 166 -30.06 -12.06 -3.94
N LEU A 167 -29.68 -11.19 -3.00
CA LEU A 167 -30.52 -10.07 -2.55
C LEU A 167 -30.77 -9.05 -3.67
N SER A 168 -29.78 -8.76 -4.50
CA SER A 168 -29.96 -7.83 -5.64
C SER A 168 -30.91 -8.38 -6.71
N GLN A 169 -30.87 -9.71 -6.94
CA GLN A 169 -31.74 -10.38 -7.88
C GLN A 169 -33.20 -10.44 -7.39
N THR A 170 -33.42 -10.67 -6.09
CA THR A 170 -34.77 -10.66 -5.49
C THR A 170 -35.39 -9.26 -5.44
N MET A 171 -34.58 -8.21 -5.39
CA MET A 171 -35.03 -6.81 -5.51
C MET A 171 -35.30 -6.35 -6.96
N GLY A 172 -35.24 -7.25 -7.95
CA GLY A 172 -35.66 -6.94 -9.32
C GLY A 172 -34.64 -6.18 -10.17
N GLN A 173 -33.34 -6.28 -9.86
CA GLN A 173 -32.32 -5.68 -10.73
C GLN A 173 -32.14 -6.46 -12.03
N THR A 174 -32.35 -5.77 -13.15
CA THR A 174 -31.91 -6.24 -14.47
C THR A 174 -30.40 -6.04 -14.62
N VAL A 175 -29.77 -6.90 -15.42
CA VAL A 175 -28.30 -7.04 -15.56
C VAL A 175 -27.61 -5.73 -15.99
N GLY A 176 -28.35 -4.77 -16.57
CA GLY A 176 -27.86 -3.45 -16.97
C GLY A 176 -27.79 -2.39 -15.85
N ASP A 177 -28.61 -2.48 -14.80
CA ASP A 177 -28.68 -1.49 -13.71
C ASP A 177 -27.64 -1.72 -12.59
N SER A 178 -26.90 -2.82 -12.66
CA SER A 178 -25.77 -3.12 -11.78
C SER A 178 -24.68 -2.03 -11.80
N PHE A 179 -24.66 -1.21 -12.85
CA PHE A 179 -23.70 -0.11 -13.07
C PHE A 179 -23.86 1.04 -12.06
N GLY A 180 -25.08 1.34 -11.61
CA GLY A 180 -25.37 2.46 -10.71
C GLY A 180 -25.01 2.22 -9.24
N ILE A 181 -25.00 0.96 -8.79
CA ILE A 181 -24.67 0.60 -7.40
C ILE A 181 -23.15 0.56 -7.16
N PHE A 182 -22.36 0.31 -8.21
CA PHE A 182 -20.91 0.15 -8.07
C PHE A 182 -20.17 1.48 -7.87
N ALA A 183 -20.65 2.56 -8.48
CA ALA A 183 -20.03 3.88 -8.39
C ALA A 183 -20.04 4.49 -6.96
N PRO A 184 -21.15 4.48 -6.19
CA PRO A 184 -21.16 5.08 -4.84
C PRO A 184 -20.60 4.16 -3.72
N ARG A 185 -20.56 2.83 -3.89
CA ARG A 185 -19.99 1.91 -2.86
C ARG A 185 -18.46 1.85 -2.85
N PHE A 186 -17.81 2.48 -3.83
CA PHE A 186 -16.36 2.61 -3.94
C PHE A 186 -15.73 3.45 -2.81
N PHE A 187 -16.45 4.47 -2.32
CA PHE A 187 -15.92 5.39 -1.29
C PHE A 187 -16.05 4.85 0.14
N ALA A 188 -17.01 3.96 0.40
CA ALA A 188 -17.26 3.43 1.74
C ALA A 188 -16.31 2.27 2.14
N SER A 189 -15.66 1.62 1.17
CA SER A 189 -14.83 0.44 1.41
C SER A 189 -13.34 0.75 1.65
N THR A 190 -12.89 1.99 1.43
CA THR A 190 -11.48 2.40 1.61
C THR A 190 -11.08 2.60 3.08
N CYS A 191 -12.02 2.63 4.05
CA CYS A 191 -11.71 3.02 5.43
C CYS A 191 -11.59 1.89 6.48
N ILE A 192 -11.95 0.62 6.24
CA ILE A 192 -12.17 -0.34 7.36
C ILE A 192 -11.32 -1.64 7.35
N ARG A 193 -10.40 -1.88 6.40
CA ARG A 193 -9.63 -3.15 6.44
C ARG A 193 -8.13 -3.04 6.24
N HIS A 194 -7.53 -2.17 7.04
CA HIS A 194 -6.09 -2.13 7.33
C HIS A 194 -5.67 -3.28 8.27
N SER A 195 -5.59 -4.53 7.77
CA SER A 195 -4.86 -5.61 8.48
C SER A 195 -4.66 -6.94 7.73
N ARG A 196 -5.26 -7.17 6.55
CA ARG A 196 -4.91 -8.33 5.71
C ARG A 196 -4.85 -7.94 4.25
N CYS A 197 -3.69 -7.36 3.87
CA CYS A 197 -3.24 -7.35 2.48
C CYS A 197 -3.17 -8.80 1.97
N SER A 198 -4.28 -9.28 1.41
CA SER A 198 -4.41 -10.60 0.81
C SER A 198 -3.82 -10.64 -0.61
N CYS A 199 -3.48 -9.49 -1.22
CA CYS A 199 -2.99 -9.42 -2.59
C CYS A 199 -1.64 -10.15 -2.81
N GLY A 200 -0.73 -10.17 -1.82
CA GLY A 200 0.49 -10.99 -1.92
C GLY A 200 0.26 -12.50 -1.71
N CYS A 201 -0.82 -12.86 -1.01
CA CYS A 201 -1.07 -14.24 -0.59
C CYS A 201 -1.77 -15.07 -1.67
N THR A 202 -2.56 -14.44 -2.55
CA THR A 202 -3.28 -15.15 -3.63
C THR A 202 -2.35 -15.53 -4.77
N TYR A 203 -1.42 -14.64 -5.16
CA TYR A 203 -0.39 -14.95 -6.16
C TYR A 203 0.52 -16.10 -5.69
N TRP A 204 0.90 -16.10 -4.42
CA TRP A 204 1.73 -17.16 -3.84
C TRP A 204 0.99 -18.49 -3.62
N ARG A 205 -0.32 -18.46 -3.32
CA ARG A 205 -1.16 -19.69 -3.26
C ARG A 205 -1.37 -20.33 -4.63
N GLY A 206 -1.47 -19.54 -5.70
CA GLY A 206 -1.51 -20.05 -7.08
C GLY A 206 -0.20 -20.74 -7.48
N CYS A 207 0.94 -20.14 -7.13
CA CYS A 207 2.26 -20.71 -7.44
C CYS A 207 2.55 -22.00 -6.67
N ARG A 208 2.05 -22.15 -5.43
CA ARG A 208 2.17 -23.39 -4.65
C ARG A 208 1.30 -24.54 -5.21
N ARG A 209 0.21 -24.23 -5.92
CA ARG A 209 -0.67 -25.23 -6.54
C ARG A 209 -0.17 -25.71 -7.91
N MET A 210 0.62 -24.90 -8.62
CA MET A 210 1.27 -25.30 -9.89
C MET A 210 2.63 -25.99 -9.70
N GLY A 211 3.30 -25.81 -8.56
CA GLY A 211 4.53 -26.54 -8.21
C GLY A 211 4.33 -27.93 -7.58
N GLY A 212 3.09 -28.43 -7.52
CA GLY A 212 2.68 -29.66 -6.84
C GLY A 212 2.28 -30.83 -7.75
N VAL A 213 2.49 -30.74 -9.05
CA VAL A 213 2.28 -31.84 -10.00
C VAL A 213 3.65 -32.30 -10.52
N LYS A 214 3.99 -33.55 -10.20
CA LYS A 214 5.23 -34.30 -10.49
C LYS A 214 6.48 -33.92 -9.69
N ARG A 215 6.47 -34.27 -8.40
CA ARG A 215 7.70 -34.53 -7.60
C ARG A 215 7.67 -35.97 -7.05
N GLY A 216 7.46 -36.95 -7.93
CA GLY A 216 7.24 -38.35 -7.52
C GLY A 216 7.51 -39.42 -8.58
N SER A 217 8.34 -39.16 -9.61
CA SER A 217 8.68 -40.20 -10.60
C SER A 217 10.11 -40.14 -11.16
N TRP A 218 11.02 -39.40 -10.54
CA TRP A 218 12.40 -39.19 -11.04
C TRP A 218 13.49 -39.75 -10.12
N LEU A 219 13.15 -40.65 -9.18
CA LEU A 219 14.08 -41.22 -8.19
C LEU A 219 14.18 -42.76 -8.24
N SER A 220 13.70 -43.43 -9.30
CA SER A 220 13.80 -44.90 -9.46
C SER A 220 14.58 -45.37 -10.69
N HIS A 221 15.35 -44.51 -11.35
CA HIS A 221 16.22 -44.88 -12.49
C HIS A 221 17.67 -44.38 -12.33
N ALA A 222 18.22 -44.47 -11.12
CA ALA A 222 19.63 -44.15 -10.86
C ALA A 222 20.33 -45.15 -9.93
N THR A 223 19.86 -46.41 -9.92
CA THR A 223 20.57 -47.57 -9.36
C THR A 223 20.21 -48.83 -10.16
N ASN A 224 20.76 -48.92 -11.37
CA ASN A 224 21.33 -50.14 -11.95
C ASN A 224 22.19 -49.72 -13.15
#